data_AF-A0A2V8FBI3-F1
#
_entry.id   AF-A0A2V8FBI3-F1
#
_cell.length_a   1.000
_cell.length_b   1.000
_cell.length_c   1.000
_cell.angle_alpha   90.00
_cell.angle_beta   90.00
_cell.angle_gamma   90.00
#
_symmetry.space_group_name_H-M   'P 1'
#
loop_
_entity.id
_entity.type
_entity.pdbx_description
1 polymer ?
#
loop_
_entity_poly.entity_id
_entity_poly.type
_entity_poly.pdbx_seq_one_letter_code
_entity_poly.pdbx_strand_id
1 'polypeptide(L)'
;MDVDGNGVVWTVLSSGQLASFDRRRCKGPLNGPTATGQHCPEGWSLYALPGPNYTGAKDSASADSAYYNFVDRFDMLGVGKSVPLANGNESEALLVLVDGKFLTFRVPYPMGFYAKGMDGRIDDPNAGWKGKAIWTTYATRAPFHEEGGKGTTSKLVKFQVRPDPLAK
;
A
#
# COMPACT_ATOMS: atom_id res chain seq x y z
N MET A 1 5.74 -3.75 6.60
CA MET A 1 6.81 -2.74 6.58
C MET A 1 7.68 -3.04 5.38
N ASP A 2 8.14 -2.01 4.68
CA ASP A 2 9.02 -2.14 3.52
C ASP A 2 9.91 -0.90 3.38
N VAL A 3 10.93 -0.93 2.52
CA VAL A 3 11.92 0.15 2.37
C VAL A 3 12.07 0.55 0.90
N ASP A 4 12.06 1.84 0.64
CA ASP A 4 12.14 2.37 -0.72
C ASP A 4 13.57 2.39 -1.31
N GLY A 5 13.72 2.89 -2.54
CA GLY A 5 15.02 3.05 -3.20
C GLY A 5 15.97 4.04 -2.50
N ASN A 6 15.44 4.91 -1.64
CA ASN A 6 16.17 5.96 -0.93
C ASN A 6 16.46 5.60 0.54
N GLY A 7 16.07 4.41 0.99
CA GLY A 7 16.23 3.99 2.38
C GLY A 7 15.17 4.54 3.34
N VAL A 8 14.06 5.07 2.83
CA VAL A 8 12.91 5.48 3.65
C VAL A 8 12.07 4.25 3.98
N VAL A 9 11.76 4.07 5.25
CA VAL A 9 10.93 2.97 5.74
C VAL A 9 9.46 3.36 5.60
N TRP A 10 8.63 2.43 5.15
CA TRP A 10 7.18 2.60 5.00
C TRP A 10 6.43 1.54 5.81
N THR A 11 5.35 1.95 6.47
CA THR A 11 4.46 1.04 7.20
C THR A 11 3.03 1.57 7.25
N VAL A 12 2.06 0.67 7.27
CA VAL A 12 0.68 1.02 7.65
C VAL A 12 0.55 1.02 9.17
N LEU A 13 -0.29 1.90 9.70
CA LEU A 13 -0.58 2.04 11.12
C LEU A 13 -2.05 1.76 11.39
N SER A 14 -2.35 1.10 12.52
CA SER A 14 -3.72 0.83 12.96
C SER A 14 -4.55 2.09 13.24
N SER A 15 -3.90 3.25 13.34
CA SER A 15 -4.54 4.55 13.42
C SER A 15 -5.03 5.08 12.05
N GLY A 16 -4.93 4.31 10.97
CA GLY A 16 -5.49 4.65 9.67
C GLY A 16 -4.59 5.52 8.80
N GLN A 17 -3.27 5.45 8.98
CA GLN A 17 -2.28 6.13 8.13
C GLN A 17 -1.36 5.14 7.44
N LEU A 18 -0.90 5.51 6.25
CA LEU A 18 0.40 5.08 5.74
C LEU A 18 1.45 6.03 6.33
N ALA A 19 2.51 5.49 6.92
CA ALA A 19 3.57 6.25 7.55
C ALA A 19 4.90 6.00 6.83
N SER A 20 5.70 7.07 6.71
CA SER A 20 7.10 6.97 6.31
C SER A 20 8.01 7.37 7.46
N PHE A 21 9.16 6.74 7.56
CA PHE A 21 10.24 7.12 8.46
C PHE A 21 11.55 7.33 7.67
N ASP A 22 12.04 8.57 7.70
CA ASP A 22 13.31 8.96 7.09
C ASP A 22 14.33 9.33 8.18
N ARG A 23 15.28 8.40 8.40
CA ARG A 23 16.35 8.55 9.39
C ARG A 23 17.23 9.79 9.14
N ARG A 24 17.31 10.28 7.91
CA ARG A 24 18.17 11.44 7.56
C ARG A 24 17.65 12.75 8.15
N ARG A 25 16.38 12.79 8.56
CA ARG A 25 15.77 13.96 9.20
C ARG A 25 16.05 14.04 10.70
N CYS A 26 16.55 12.96 11.30
CA CYS A 26 16.77 12.87 12.73
C CYS A 26 17.87 13.82 13.22
N LYS A 27 17.61 14.51 14.33
CA LYS A 27 18.51 15.45 15.01
C LYS A 27 19.15 14.84 16.26
N GLY A 28 18.45 13.89 16.90
CA GLY A 28 18.92 13.20 18.10
C GLY A 28 19.92 12.07 17.82
N PRO A 29 20.51 11.48 18.88
CA PRO A 29 21.40 10.32 18.74
C PRO A 29 20.66 9.11 18.17
N LEU A 30 21.30 8.44 17.20
CA LEU A 30 20.72 7.33 16.44
C LEU A 30 21.32 5.96 16.77
N ASN A 31 22.26 5.92 17.73
CA ASN A 31 22.93 4.72 18.18
C ASN A 31 23.48 4.96 19.61
N GLY A 32 23.95 3.88 20.25
CA GLY A 32 24.53 3.94 21.59
C GLY A 32 23.49 3.90 22.71
N PRO A 33 23.94 3.95 23.98
CA PRO A 33 23.11 3.75 25.17
C PRO A 33 22.05 4.84 25.37
N THR A 34 22.23 6.00 24.73
CA THR A 34 21.27 7.11 24.78
C THR A 34 20.27 7.07 23.63
N ALA A 35 20.25 6.04 22.78
CA ALA A 35 19.26 5.85 21.72
C ALA A 35 18.06 5.01 22.21
N THR A 36 17.10 5.63 22.90
CA THR A 36 15.95 4.94 23.53
C THR A 36 14.74 4.72 22.62
N GLY A 37 14.84 5.11 21.34
CA GLY A 37 13.81 4.91 20.32
C GLY A 37 12.88 6.11 20.08
N GLN A 38 12.74 7.03 21.03
CA GLN A 38 11.83 8.20 20.92
C GLN A 38 12.50 9.46 20.35
N HIS A 39 13.74 9.39 19.89
CA HIS A 39 14.58 10.57 19.62
C HIS A 39 14.49 11.11 18.19
N CYS A 40 13.61 10.57 17.37
CA CYS A 40 13.42 11.04 16.00
C CYS A 40 11.94 11.19 15.61
N PRO A 41 11.15 12.01 16.32
CA PRO A 41 9.81 12.37 15.86
C PRO A 41 9.82 13.05 14.48
N GLU A 42 10.85 13.85 14.19
CA GLU A 42 11.02 14.58 12.93
C GLU A 42 11.28 13.71 11.69
N GLY A 43 11.62 12.43 11.89
CA GLY A 43 11.77 11.44 10.82
C GLY A 43 10.44 10.93 10.29
N TRP A 44 9.36 11.08 11.05
CA TRP A 44 8.06 10.55 10.67
C TRP A 44 7.29 11.50 9.75
N SER A 45 6.55 10.93 8.81
CA SER A 45 5.49 11.62 8.07
C SER A 45 4.29 10.67 7.96
N LEU A 46 3.09 11.21 8.14
CA LEU A 46 1.85 10.45 8.25
C LEU A 46 0.88 10.88 7.15
N TYR A 47 0.39 9.91 6.40
CA TYR A 47 -0.55 10.10 5.29
C TYR A 47 -1.86 9.41 5.65
N ALA A 48 -2.92 10.18 5.89
CA ALA A 48 -4.25 9.66 6.19
C ALA A 48 -4.74 8.81 5.02
N LEU A 49 -5.08 7.53 5.29
CA LEU A 49 -5.73 6.69 4.29
C LEU A 49 -7.07 7.32 3.90
N PRO A 50 -7.50 7.23 2.62
CA PRO A 50 -8.80 7.73 2.21
C PRO A 50 -9.93 7.01 2.94
N GLY A 51 -11.10 7.65 2.96
CA GLY A 51 -12.31 7.07 3.56
C GLY A 51 -12.74 7.75 4.86
N PRO A 52 -13.84 7.27 5.46
CA PRO A 52 -14.37 7.83 6.69
C PRO A 52 -13.49 7.47 7.91
N ASN A 53 -13.73 8.19 9.00
CA ASN A 53 -13.18 7.87 10.31
C ASN A 53 -14.32 7.68 11.32
N TYR A 54 -14.03 7.08 12.47
CA TYR A 54 -15.02 6.91 13.53
C TYR A 54 -15.46 8.25 14.11
N THR A 55 -16.75 8.37 14.43
CA THR A 55 -17.32 9.57 15.04
C THR A 55 -16.60 9.92 16.35
N GLY A 56 -16.08 11.14 16.44
CA GLY A 56 -15.41 11.65 17.64
C GLY A 56 -13.95 11.21 17.82
N ALA A 57 -13.38 10.45 16.88
CA ALA A 57 -11.99 10.05 16.95
C ALA A 57 -11.05 11.25 16.72
N LYS A 58 -10.06 11.41 17.61
CA LYS A 58 -9.09 12.52 17.57
C LYS A 58 -7.70 12.10 17.10
N ASP A 59 -7.31 10.87 17.42
CA ASP A 59 -5.94 10.36 17.20
C ASP A 59 -5.84 9.34 16.03
N SER A 60 -6.97 8.99 15.39
CA SER A 60 -7.00 8.19 14.16
C SER A 60 -7.24 9.09 12.95
N ALA A 61 -6.83 8.62 11.77
CA ALA A 61 -7.02 9.30 10.50
C ALA A 61 -8.08 8.66 9.61
N SER A 62 -8.27 7.34 9.71
CA SER A 62 -9.21 6.59 8.88
C SER A 62 -9.66 5.32 9.60
N ALA A 63 -10.88 4.88 9.30
CA ALA A 63 -11.43 3.60 9.75
C ALA A 63 -11.07 2.43 8.79
N ASP A 64 -10.29 2.68 7.73
CA ASP A 64 -9.82 1.61 6.84
C ASP A 64 -8.82 0.67 7.56
N SER A 65 -8.82 -0.60 7.15
CA SER A 65 -7.92 -1.63 7.66
C SER A 65 -6.91 -2.03 6.61
N ALA A 66 -5.73 -1.40 6.63
CA ALA A 66 -4.64 -1.81 5.77
C ALA A 66 -3.86 -2.98 6.38
N TYR A 67 -3.75 -4.11 5.67
CA TYR A 67 -3.09 -5.30 6.23
C TYR A 67 -1.56 -5.18 6.28
N TYR A 68 -0.99 -4.79 5.15
CA TYR A 68 0.44 -4.65 4.92
C TYR A 68 0.66 -3.49 3.95
N ASN A 69 1.92 -3.07 3.84
CA ASN A 69 2.39 -2.17 2.80
C ASN A 69 3.40 -2.89 1.90
N PHE A 70 3.54 -2.37 0.69
CA PHE A 70 4.51 -2.78 -0.31
C PHE A 70 5.08 -1.52 -0.96
N VAL A 71 6.37 -1.48 -1.28
CA VAL A 71 6.97 -0.38 -2.02
C VAL A 71 7.36 -0.86 -3.41
N ASP A 72 6.73 -0.29 -4.44
CA ASP A 72 7.14 -0.51 -5.82
C ASP A 72 8.45 0.25 -6.10
N ARG A 73 9.58 -0.38 -5.79
CA ARG A 73 10.91 0.20 -6.00
C ARG A 73 11.28 0.36 -7.48
N PHE A 74 10.66 -0.43 -8.35
CA PHE A 74 11.11 -0.63 -9.73
C PHE A 74 10.15 -0.11 -10.79
N ASP A 75 9.07 0.56 -10.40
CA ASP A 75 8.02 1.04 -11.31
C ASP A 75 7.34 -0.12 -12.05
N MET A 76 7.00 -1.19 -11.31
CA MET A 76 6.29 -2.38 -11.78
C MET A 76 4.81 -2.08 -12.09
N LEU A 77 4.18 -1.17 -11.33
CA LEU A 77 2.81 -0.74 -11.57
C LEU A 77 2.70 0.26 -12.73
N GLY A 78 3.75 1.03 -13.00
CA GLY A 78 3.77 2.06 -14.04
C GLY A 78 3.41 3.47 -13.56
N VAL A 79 3.48 3.74 -12.26
CA VAL A 79 3.13 5.04 -11.63
C VAL A 79 4.33 5.75 -11.01
N GLY A 80 5.54 5.21 -11.18
CA GLY A 80 6.78 5.76 -10.63
C GLY A 80 7.60 4.74 -9.84
N LYS A 81 8.86 5.07 -9.59
CA LYS A 81 9.76 4.27 -8.75
C LYS A 81 9.63 4.67 -7.29
N SER A 82 9.85 3.72 -6.40
CA SER A 82 9.79 3.92 -4.94
C SER A 82 8.43 4.41 -4.46
N VAL A 83 7.36 3.95 -5.11
CA VAL A 83 5.99 4.32 -4.76
C VAL A 83 5.47 3.37 -3.68
N PRO A 84 5.03 3.86 -2.51
CA PRO A 84 4.48 3.02 -1.46
C PRO A 84 2.97 2.77 -1.66
N LEU A 85 2.57 1.54 -1.37
CA LEU A 85 1.22 1.02 -1.50
C LEU A 85 0.75 0.48 -0.16
N ALA A 86 -0.53 0.67 0.16
CA ALA A 86 -1.21 0.04 1.28
C ALA A 86 -2.32 -0.91 0.79
N ASN A 87 -2.39 -2.09 1.41
CA ASN A 87 -3.39 -3.11 1.12
C ASN A 87 -4.68 -2.80 1.90
N GLY A 88 -5.51 -1.89 1.37
CA GLY A 88 -6.75 -1.44 2.00
C GLY A 88 -7.85 -2.49 1.91
N ASN A 89 -8.15 -3.15 3.02
CA ASN A 89 -9.13 -4.23 3.03
C ASN A 89 -10.57 -3.71 3.08
N GLU A 90 -10.86 -2.70 3.91
CA GLU A 90 -12.22 -2.16 4.02
C GLU A 90 -12.54 -1.25 2.83
N SER A 91 -11.51 -0.63 2.24
CA SER A 91 -11.63 0.07 0.97
C SER A 91 -11.67 -0.86 -0.25
N GLU A 92 -11.43 -2.17 -0.08
CA GLU A 92 -11.39 -3.17 -1.15
C GLU A 92 -10.48 -2.72 -2.32
N ALA A 93 -9.31 -2.17 -1.98
CA ALA A 93 -8.46 -1.49 -2.95
C ALA A 93 -6.96 -1.60 -2.63
N LEU A 94 -6.16 -1.35 -3.67
CA LEU A 94 -4.77 -0.94 -3.48
C LEU A 94 -4.72 0.58 -3.39
N LEU A 95 -4.14 1.08 -2.30
CA LEU A 95 -4.02 2.50 -2.02
C LEU A 95 -2.59 2.94 -2.31
N VAL A 96 -2.39 3.68 -3.40
CA VAL A 96 -1.07 3.99 -3.95
C VAL A 96 -0.76 5.46 -3.70
N LEU A 97 0.31 5.76 -2.97
CA LEU A 97 0.65 7.13 -2.63
C LEU A 97 1.62 7.72 -3.66
N VAL A 98 1.13 8.59 -4.53
CA VAL A 98 1.92 9.31 -5.54
C VAL A 98 1.88 10.80 -5.21
N ASP A 99 3.06 11.43 -5.09
CA ASP A 99 3.20 12.86 -4.76
C ASP A 99 2.35 13.31 -3.55
N GLY A 100 2.30 12.46 -2.52
CA GLY A 100 1.54 12.71 -1.28
C GLY A 100 0.03 12.56 -1.41
N LYS A 101 -0.49 12.07 -2.54
CA LYS A 101 -1.91 11.82 -2.79
C LYS A 101 -2.18 10.34 -3.06
N PHE A 102 -3.28 9.84 -2.52
CA PHE A 102 -3.69 8.46 -2.77
C PHE A 102 -4.43 8.33 -4.10
N LEU A 103 -3.96 7.38 -4.92
CA LEU A 103 -4.71 6.77 -6.00
C LEU A 103 -5.33 5.47 -5.49
N THR A 104 -6.63 5.30 -5.69
CA THR A 104 -7.38 4.13 -5.20
C THR A 104 -7.69 3.19 -6.36
N PHE A 105 -7.03 2.04 -6.39
CA PHE A 105 -7.28 0.99 -7.37
C PHE A 105 -8.25 -0.03 -6.78
N ARG A 106 -9.55 0.26 -6.89
CA ARG A 106 -10.62 -0.60 -6.36
C ARG A 106 -10.87 -1.79 -7.28
N VAL A 107 -11.07 -2.97 -6.70
CA VAL A 107 -11.61 -4.14 -7.40
C VAL A 107 -13.12 -4.15 -7.15
N PRO A 108 -13.94 -3.81 -8.16
CA PRO A 108 -15.38 -3.61 -7.93
C PRO A 108 -16.13 -4.94 -7.77
N TYR A 109 -15.64 -6.01 -8.41
CA TYR A 109 -16.26 -7.33 -8.39
C TYR A 109 -15.23 -8.47 -8.52
N PRO A 110 -15.46 -9.62 -7.89
CA PRO A 110 -16.48 -9.83 -6.86
C PRO A 110 -16.21 -8.96 -5.62
N MET A 111 -17.28 -8.56 -4.92
CA MET A 111 -17.17 -7.76 -3.70
C MET A 111 -16.48 -8.54 -2.59
N GLY A 112 -15.77 -7.82 -1.71
CA GLY A 112 -15.00 -8.35 -0.59
C GLY A 112 -13.49 -8.40 -0.83
N PHE A 113 -12.94 -7.68 -1.83
CA PHE A 113 -11.52 -7.78 -2.17
C PHE A 113 -10.62 -7.52 -0.96
N TYR A 114 -9.89 -8.56 -0.55
CA TYR A 114 -9.15 -8.58 0.71
C TYR A 114 -7.66 -8.88 0.45
N ALA A 115 -6.88 -7.81 0.30
CA ALA A 115 -5.47 -7.88 -0.11
C ALA A 115 -4.55 -8.27 1.06
N LYS A 116 -3.66 -9.24 0.83
CA LYS A 116 -2.68 -9.72 1.83
C LYS A 116 -1.26 -9.70 1.30
N GLY A 117 -0.92 -10.67 0.45
CA GLY A 117 0.38 -10.75 -0.21
C GLY A 117 0.38 -9.92 -1.49
N MET A 118 1.47 -9.22 -1.73
CA MET A 118 1.68 -8.40 -2.93
C MET A 118 3.11 -8.59 -3.42
N ASP A 119 3.27 -8.73 -4.73
CA ASP A 119 4.56 -8.75 -5.41
C ASP A 119 4.41 -8.20 -6.83
N GLY A 120 5.51 -7.81 -7.47
CA GLY A 120 5.53 -7.29 -8.82
C GLY A 120 6.62 -7.91 -9.66
N ARG A 121 6.47 -7.81 -10.98
CA ARG A 121 7.46 -8.28 -11.93
C ARG A 121 7.48 -7.43 -13.19
N ILE A 122 8.67 -7.24 -13.74
CA ILE A 122 8.90 -6.71 -15.08
C ILE A 122 9.32 -7.90 -15.94
N ASP A 123 8.40 -8.36 -16.79
CA ASP A 123 8.57 -9.50 -17.70
C ASP A 123 9.37 -9.09 -18.94
N ASP A 124 9.11 -7.90 -19.46
CA ASP A 124 9.84 -7.31 -20.58
C ASP A 124 9.95 -5.78 -20.39
N PRO A 125 11.15 -5.22 -20.16
CA PRO A 125 11.34 -3.78 -20.00
C PRO A 125 11.02 -2.99 -21.27
N ASN A 126 11.01 -3.62 -22.45
CA ASN A 126 10.74 -2.98 -23.74
C ASN A 126 9.25 -3.01 -24.13
N ALA A 127 8.41 -3.81 -23.44
CA ALA A 127 6.98 -3.93 -23.74
C ALA A 127 6.12 -2.84 -23.08
N GLY A 128 6.74 -1.82 -22.48
CA GLY A 128 6.03 -0.72 -21.82
C GLY A 128 5.15 -1.19 -20.67
N TRP A 129 3.94 -0.63 -20.54
CA TRP A 129 3.00 -0.98 -19.46
C TRP A 129 2.52 -2.44 -19.51
N LYS A 130 2.59 -3.11 -20.67
CA LYS A 130 2.17 -4.51 -20.82
C LYS A 130 3.18 -5.49 -20.24
N GLY A 131 4.46 -5.13 -20.26
CA GLY A 131 5.56 -5.96 -19.80
C GLY A 131 5.75 -5.96 -18.30
N LYS A 132 4.87 -5.31 -17.53
CA LYS A 132 5.00 -5.19 -16.08
C LYS A 132 3.64 -5.17 -15.39
N ALA A 133 3.60 -5.66 -14.16
CA ALA A 133 2.42 -5.56 -13.32
C ALA A 133 2.76 -5.75 -11.84
N ILE A 134 1.77 -5.45 -11.00
CA ILE A 134 1.71 -5.92 -9.62
C ILE A 134 0.61 -6.98 -9.51
N TRP A 135 0.86 -8.00 -8.70
CA TRP A 135 -0.10 -9.01 -8.35
C TRP A 135 -0.34 -9.02 -6.85
N THR A 136 -1.58 -9.27 -6.47
CA THR A 136 -1.96 -9.39 -5.06
C THR A 136 -2.93 -10.53 -4.89
N THR A 137 -2.80 -11.21 -3.76
CA THR A 137 -3.71 -12.28 -3.39
C THR A 137 -5.04 -11.68 -2.95
N TYR A 138 -6.13 -12.24 -3.47
CA TYR A 138 -7.42 -12.15 -2.83
C TYR A 138 -7.48 -13.23 -1.75
N ALA A 139 -7.23 -12.83 -0.50
CA ALA A 139 -6.92 -13.73 0.61
C ALA A 139 -7.75 -13.43 1.87
N THR A 140 -9.07 -13.35 1.72
CA THR A 140 -9.98 -13.44 2.87
C THR A 140 -9.85 -14.78 3.58
N ARG A 141 -10.14 -14.82 4.88
CA ARG A 141 -10.18 -16.07 5.65
C ARG A 141 -11.51 -16.82 5.49
N ALA A 142 -12.53 -16.16 4.96
CA ALA A 142 -13.86 -16.72 4.78
C ALA A 142 -14.37 -16.46 3.35
N PRO A 143 -13.74 -17.02 2.31
CA PRO A 143 -14.15 -16.80 0.91
C PRO A 143 -15.58 -17.25 0.64
N PHE A 144 -16.12 -18.18 1.43
CA PHE A 144 -17.52 -18.62 1.35
C PHE A 144 -18.54 -17.57 1.84
N HIS A 145 -18.11 -16.49 2.49
CA HIS A 145 -18.95 -15.34 2.84
C HIS A 145 -18.93 -14.22 1.79
N GLU A 146 -18.16 -14.39 0.71
CA GLU A 146 -18.05 -13.40 -0.36
C GLU A 146 -19.06 -13.66 -1.47
N GLU A 147 -19.08 -12.74 -2.43
CA GLU A 147 -19.83 -12.93 -3.67
C GLU A 147 -19.36 -14.21 -4.38
N GLY A 148 -20.32 -15.09 -4.68
CA GLY A 148 -20.10 -16.46 -5.17
C GLY A 148 -20.39 -17.54 -4.12
N GLY A 149 -20.33 -17.22 -2.83
CA GLY A 149 -20.75 -18.11 -1.74
C GLY A 149 -19.93 -19.40 -1.59
N LYS A 150 -20.56 -20.47 -1.11
CA LYS A 150 -19.91 -21.77 -0.85
C LYS A 150 -19.18 -22.29 -2.09
N GLY A 151 -17.91 -22.64 -1.93
CA GLY A 151 -17.05 -23.11 -3.02
C GLY A 151 -16.15 -22.03 -3.62
N THR A 152 -16.35 -20.76 -3.26
CA THR A 152 -15.43 -19.68 -3.62
C THR A 152 -14.04 -19.93 -3.03
N THR A 153 -13.02 -19.75 -3.86
CA THR A 153 -11.60 -19.90 -3.49
C THR A 153 -10.87 -18.56 -3.60
N SER A 154 -9.65 -18.52 -3.06
CA SER A 154 -8.72 -17.41 -3.29
C SER A 154 -8.43 -17.20 -4.77
N LYS A 155 -8.07 -15.96 -5.12
CA LYS A 155 -7.77 -15.52 -6.49
C LYS A 155 -6.46 -14.73 -6.50
N LEU A 156 -5.84 -14.60 -7.66
CA LEU A 156 -4.74 -13.66 -7.88
C LEU A 156 -5.28 -12.51 -8.73
N VAL A 157 -5.10 -11.28 -8.24
CA VAL A 157 -5.52 -10.07 -8.96
C VAL A 157 -4.29 -9.40 -9.55
N LYS A 158 -4.32 -9.14 -10.86
CA LYS A 158 -3.26 -8.44 -11.60
C LYS A 158 -3.66 -6.98 -11.81
N PHE A 159 -2.79 -6.07 -11.39
CA PHE A 159 -2.92 -4.63 -11.62
C PHE A 159 -1.92 -4.17 -12.67
N GLN A 160 -2.42 -3.54 -13.73
CA GLN A 160 -1.62 -2.88 -14.76
C GLN A 160 -2.20 -1.50 -15.03
N VAL A 161 -1.35 -0.48 -15.05
CA VAL A 161 -1.74 0.90 -15.32
C VAL A 161 -1.27 1.29 -16.71
N ARG A 162 -2.21 1.75 -17.54
CA ARG A 162 -1.88 2.29 -18.85
C ARG A 162 -1.31 3.71 -18.68
N PRO A 163 -0.35 4.12 -19.52
CA PRO A 163 0.18 5.49 -19.49
C PRO A 163 -0.87 6.52 -19.92
N ASP A 164 -1.83 6.11 -20.77
CA ASP A 164 -2.94 6.93 -21.23
C ASP A 164 -4.17 6.05 -21.58
N PRO A 165 -5.37 6.63 -21.69
CA PRO A 165 -6.60 5.88 -21.97
C PRO A 165 -6.63 5.16 -23.34
N LEU A 166 -5.84 5.62 -24.31
CA LEU A 166 -5.81 5.11 -25.69
C LEU A 166 -4.71 4.05 -25.92
N ALA A 167 -3.81 3.86 -24.95
CA ALA A 167 -2.77 2.83 -25.03
C ALA A 167 -3.38 1.44 -25.26
N LYS A 168 -2.94 0.78 -26.35
CA LYS A 168 -3.40 -0.54 -26.78
C LYS A 168 -2.49 -1.65 -26.32
#